data_AF-A0A4Y8ISP5-F1
#
_entry.id   AF-A0A4Y8ISP5-F1
#
_cell.length_a   1.000
_cell.length_b   1.000
_cell.length_c   1.000
_cell.angle_alpha   90.00
_cell.angle_beta   90.00
_cell.angle_gamma   90.00
#
_symmetry.space_group_name_H-M   'P 1'
#
loop_
_entity.id
_entity.type
_entity.pdbx_description
1 polymer ?
#
loop_
_entity_poly.entity_id
_entity_poly.type
_entity_poly.pdbx_seq_one_letter_code
_entity_poly.pdbx_strand_id
1 'polypeptide(L)'
;MYISIIGVSVVLLTSLVIYWYFPQPDHKLIASEEIDAIHTWTYGNNIKQVDVDEYISIIELFNQHPNDETSIVDNIPEAESGIIIDVESPAEGRETIIIHYANDNIFVERTDVNRKSGKYVLKDASEEMKEILTK
;
A
#
# COMPACT_ATOMS: atom_id res chain seq x y z
N MET A 1 -24.49 -19.32 -40.21
CA MET A 1 -23.24 -18.70 -39.76
C MET A 1 -23.30 -18.64 -38.23
N TYR A 2 -22.85 -19.69 -37.55
CA TYR A 2 -22.89 -19.82 -36.08
C TYR A 2 -21.48 -19.59 -35.51
N ILE A 3 -20.96 -18.39 -35.69
CA ILE A 3 -19.84 -17.92 -34.88
C ILE A 3 -20.46 -16.86 -33.97
N SER A 4 -20.89 -17.20 -32.74
CA SER A 4 -21.17 -16.11 -31.80
C SER A 4 -21.33 -16.47 -30.32
N ILE A 5 -21.88 -17.62 -29.94
CA ILE A 5 -22.30 -17.79 -28.53
C ILE A 5 -21.26 -18.53 -27.68
N ILE A 6 -20.71 -19.64 -28.19
CA ILE A 6 -19.81 -20.49 -27.39
C ILE A 6 -18.45 -19.83 -27.14
N GLY A 7 -17.89 -19.12 -28.14
CA GLY A 7 -16.61 -18.44 -28.01
C GLY A 7 -16.63 -17.25 -27.05
N VAL A 8 -17.70 -16.46 -27.08
CA VAL A 8 -17.83 -15.26 -26.22
C VAL A 8 -18.10 -15.67 -24.77
N SER A 9 -18.94 -16.68 -24.53
CA SER A 9 -19.24 -17.16 -23.18
C SER A 9 -18.04 -17.82 -22.51
N VAL A 10 -17.25 -18.62 -23.24
CA VAL A 10 -16.06 -19.27 -22.67
C VAL A 10 -14.99 -18.24 -22.35
N VAL A 11 -14.72 -17.28 -23.26
CA VAL A 11 -13.73 -16.22 -23.01
C VAL A 11 -14.12 -15.33 -21.83
N LEU A 12 -15.39 -14.89 -21.74
CA LEU A 12 -15.84 -14.07 -20.61
C LEU A 12 -15.77 -14.81 -19.27
N LEU A 13 -16.18 -16.08 -19.24
CA LEU A 13 -16.12 -16.89 -18.02
C LEU A 13 -14.68 -17.17 -17.60
N THR A 14 -13.78 -17.49 -18.54
CA THR A 14 -12.36 -17.70 -18.21
C THR A 14 -11.69 -16.42 -17.74
N SER A 15 -11.95 -15.27 -18.37
CA SER A 15 -11.38 -14.00 -17.95
C SER A 15 -11.87 -13.58 -16.56
N LEU A 16 -13.15 -13.82 -16.25
CA LEU A 16 -13.71 -13.56 -14.93
C LEU A 16 -13.05 -14.46 -13.87
N VAL A 17 -12.95 -15.77 -14.12
CA VAL A 17 -12.32 -16.72 -13.18
C VAL A 17 -10.84 -16.40 -12.96
N ILE A 18 -10.12 -16.01 -14.01
CA ILE A 18 -8.71 -15.60 -13.93
C ILE A 18 -8.55 -14.31 -13.10
N TYR A 19 -9.46 -13.34 -13.24
CA TYR A 19 -9.46 -12.12 -12.42
C TYR A 19 -9.62 -12.42 -10.92
N TRP A 20 -10.43 -13.41 -10.55
CA TRP A 20 -10.58 -13.86 -9.16
C TRP A 20 -9.39 -14.69 -8.65
N TYR A 21 -8.60 -15.29 -9.54
CA TYR A 21 -7.48 -16.16 -9.17
C TYR A 21 -6.17 -15.41 -8.98
N PHE A 22 -6.03 -14.21 -9.55
CA PHE A 22 -4.90 -13.35 -9.26
C PHE A 22 -5.11 -12.66 -7.91
N PRO A 23 -4.14 -12.74 -6.99
CA PRO A 23 -4.21 -11.99 -5.75
C PRO A 23 -4.28 -10.51 -6.12
N GLN A 24 -5.41 -9.88 -5.82
CA GLN A 24 -5.58 -8.44 -5.96
C GLN A 24 -4.67 -7.78 -4.91
N PRO A 25 -4.05 -6.63 -5.22
CA PRO A 25 -3.36 -5.86 -4.22
C PRO A 25 -4.32 -5.52 -3.08
N ASP A 26 -3.88 -5.76 -1.84
CA ASP A 26 -4.67 -5.42 -0.65
C ASP A 26 -4.34 -3.97 -0.23
N HIS A 27 -4.59 -3.01 -1.13
CA HIS A 27 -4.50 -1.59 -0.78
C HIS A 27 -5.70 -1.21 0.06
N LYS A 28 -5.54 -1.34 1.37
CA LYS A 28 -6.56 -1.03 2.36
C LYS A 28 -6.33 0.35 2.97
N LEU A 29 -7.41 1.08 3.22
CA LEU A 29 -7.34 2.42 3.79
C LEU A 29 -6.82 2.37 5.24
N ILE A 30 -6.15 3.45 5.64
CA ILE A 30 -5.72 3.72 7.01
C ILE A 30 -6.77 4.65 7.61
N ALA A 31 -7.48 4.20 8.65
CA ALA A 31 -8.38 5.07 9.40
C ALA A 31 -7.54 6.01 10.26
N SER A 32 -7.59 7.30 9.98
CA SER A 32 -6.75 8.31 10.65
C SER A 32 -6.99 8.36 12.16
N GLU A 33 -8.22 8.10 12.59
CA GLU A 33 -8.61 8.03 14.00
C GLU A 33 -8.06 6.82 14.77
N GLU A 34 -7.55 5.81 14.06
CA GLU A 34 -6.96 4.59 14.64
C GLU A 34 -5.42 4.65 14.71
N ILE A 35 -4.81 5.77 14.31
CA ILE A 35 -3.36 5.96 14.34
C ILE A 35 -2.90 6.24 15.78
N ASP A 36 -2.04 5.37 16.29
CA ASP A 36 -1.43 5.51 17.61
C ASP A 36 -0.13 6.35 17.51
N ALA A 37 0.71 6.06 16.51
CA ALA A 37 1.97 6.76 16.31
C ALA A 37 2.42 6.77 14.85
N ILE A 38 3.20 7.80 14.51
CA ILE A 38 3.92 7.87 13.24
C ILE A 38 5.41 8.05 13.55
N HIS A 39 6.25 7.30 12.86
CA HIS A 39 7.68 7.41 12.89
C HIS A 39 8.23 7.65 11.49
N THR A 40 9.30 8.43 11.38
CA THR A 40 9.99 8.66 10.11
C THR A 40 11.44 8.23 10.21
N TRP A 41 12.01 7.86 9.07
CA TRP A 41 13.43 7.58 8.94
C TRP A 41 13.95 7.90 7.55
N THR A 42 15.25 8.20 7.50
CA THR A 42 16.00 8.44 6.28
C THR A 42 17.28 7.61 6.38
N TYR A 43 17.77 7.10 5.26
CA TYR A 43 18.99 6.30 5.21
C TYR A 43 20.14 7.02 5.92
N GLY A 44 20.83 6.29 6.80
CA GLY A 44 21.92 6.82 7.62
C GLY A 44 21.49 7.60 8.87
N ASN A 45 20.19 7.78 9.12
CA ASN A 45 19.66 8.44 10.31
C ASN A 45 18.86 7.47 11.20
N ASN A 46 18.72 7.84 12.47
CA ASN A 46 17.87 7.10 13.42
C ASN A 46 16.39 7.34 13.12
N ILE A 47 15.57 6.32 13.36
CA ILE A 47 14.10 6.43 13.38
C ILE A 47 13.69 7.43 14.47
N LYS A 48 12.77 8.33 14.15
CA LYS A 48 12.21 9.32 15.07
C LYS A 48 10.70 9.27 15.05
N GLN A 49 10.08 9.35 16.22
CA GLN A 49 8.64 9.57 16.33
C GLN A 49 8.33 11.03 15.97
N VAL A 50 7.27 11.24 15.22
CA VAL A 50 6.80 12.55 14.75
C VAL A 50 5.37 12.81 15.19
N ASP A 51 4.94 14.07 15.08
CA ASP A 51 3.54 14.43 15.33
C ASP A 51 2.65 13.88 14.20
N VAL A 52 1.51 13.31 14.57
CA VAL A 52 0.54 12.74 13.63
C VAL A 52 -0.01 13.82 12.71
N ASP A 53 -0.28 15.01 13.24
CA ASP A 53 -0.86 16.12 12.48
C ASP A 53 0.08 16.62 11.37
N GLU A 54 1.41 16.51 11.57
CA GLU A 54 2.39 16.90 10.53
C GLU A 54 2.36 15.94 9.33
N TYR A 55 2.03 14.67 9.56
CA TYR A 55 2.09 13.61 8.55
C TYR A 55 0.70 13.07 8.16
N ILE A 56 -0.37 13.75 8.56
CA ILE A 56 -1.73 13.35 8.17
C ILE A 56 -1.94 13.42 6.66
N SER A 57 -1.29 14.37 5.98
CA SER A 57 -1.41 14.57 4.53
C SER A 57 -0.91 13.37 3.74
N ILE A 58 0.17 12.70 4.17
CA ILE A 58 0.64 11.48 3.48
C ILE A 58 -0.34 10.32 3.64
N ILE A 59 -1.06 10.25 4.76
CA ILE A 59 -2.12 9.25 4.97
C ILE A 59 -3.33 9.55 4.08
N GLU A 60 -3.71 10.83 3.95
CA GLU A 60 -4.78 11.25 3.04
C GLU A 60 -4.43 10.92 1.58
N LEU A 61 -3.21 11.24 1.14
CA LEU A 61 -2.71 10.91 -0.19
C LEU A 61 -2.66 9.40 -0.43
N PHE A 62 -2.16 8.63 0.55
CA PHE A 62 -2.17 7.17 0.51
C PHE A 62 -3.59 6.61 0.36
N ASN A 63 -4.55 7.13 1.11
CA ASN A 63 -5.94 6.69 1.09
C ASN A 63 -6.67 7.07 -0.20
N GLN A 64 -6.21 8.11 -0.90
CA GLN A 64 -6.73 8.49 -2.21
C GLN A 64 -6.14 7.67 -3.36
N HIS A 65 -5.07 6.91 -3.12
CA HIS A 65 -4.41 6.12 -4.16
C HIS A 65 -5.34 5.01 -4.71
N PRO A 66 -5.54 4.91 -6.03
CA PRO A 66 -6.39 3.88 -6.63
C PRO A 66 -5.85 2.46 -6.43
N ASN A 67 -6.71 1.51 -6.07
CA ASN A 67 -6.30 0.13 -5.85
C ASN A 67 -5.85 -0.58 -7.16
N ASP A 68 -6.41 -0.19 -8.31
CA ASP A 68 -6.01 -0.68 -9.63
C ASP A 68 -4.63 -0.17 -10.08
N GLU A 69 -4.12 0.88 -9.44
CA GLU A 69 -2.76 1.40 -9.59
C GLU A 69 -1.82 0.85 -8.51
N THR A 70 -2.17 -0.27 -7.89
CA THR A 70 -1.32 -0.98 -6.92
C THR A 70 -0.84 -2.31 -7.50
N SER A 71 0.35 -2.77 -7.11
CA SER A 71 0.85 -4.09 -7.54
C SER A 71 1.63 -4.79 -6.47
N ILE A 72 1.37 -6.09 -6.29
CA ILE A 72 2.08 -6.93 -5.32
C ILE A 72 3.54 -7.08 -5.74
N VAL A 73 4.45 -7.01 -4.77
CA VAL A 73 5.89 -7.24 -4.96
C VAL A 73 6.39 -8.28 -3.97
N ASP A 74 7.35 -9.09 -4.39
CA ASP A 74 7.95 -10.10 -3.51
C ASP A 74 8.94 -9.48 -2.51
N ASN A 75 9.69 -8.46 -2.95
CA ASN A 75 10.70 -7.78 -2.15
C ASN A 75 10.62 -6.27 -2.35
N ILE A 76 10.84 -5.54 -1.26
CA ILE A 76 11.01 -4.08 -1.26
C ILE A 76 12.51 -3.81 -1.35
N PRO A 77 12.97 -2.96 -2.29
CA PRO A 77 14.38 -2.58 -2.38
C PRO A 77 14.83 -1.82 -1.11
N GLU A 78 16.14 -1.65 -0.95
CA GLU A 78 16.67 -0.83 0.14
C GLU A 78 16.14 0.60 0.02
N ALA A 79 15.41 1.04 1.06
CA ALA A 79 14.71 2.31 1.03
C ALA A 79 15.62 3.48 1.42
N GLU A 80 15.43 4.60 0.72
CA GLU A 80 16.14 5.86 0.95
C GLU A 80 15.55 6.60 2.15
N SER A 81 14.23 6.47 2.32
CA SER A 81 13.48 6.98 3.45
C SER A 81 12.18 6.20 3.62
N GLY A 82 11.51 6.43 4.75
CA GLY A 82 10.18 5.87 4.94
C GLY A 82 9.48 6.38 6.19
N ILE A 83 8.21 6.01 6.27
CA ILE A 83 7.31 6.32 7.37
C ILE A 83 6.75 5.00 7.88
N ILE A 84 6.72 4.86 9.21
CA ILE A 84 6.13 3.74 9.92
C ILE A 84 4.91 4.28 10.64
N ILE A 85 3.74 3.70 10.38
CA ILE A 85 2.45 4.09 10.92
C ILE A 85 1.97 2.91 11.76
N ASP A 86 1.85 3.15 13.06
CA ASP A 86 1.30 2.17 14.00
C ASP A 86 -0.18 2.47 14.20
N VAL A 87 -1.03 1.49 13.88
CA VAL A 87 -2.49 1.59 13.92
C VAL A 87 -3.02 0.57 14.93
N GLU A 88 -3.94 0.99 15.78
CA GLU A 88 -4.61 0.12 16.75
C GLU A 88 -6.12 0.16 16.54
N SER A 89 -6.64 -0.82 15.80
CA SER A 89 -8.08 -0.97 15.58
C SER A 89 -8.69 -1.89 16.65
N PRO A 90 -9.81 -1.51 17.29
CA PRO A 90 -10.53 -2.40 18.20
C PRO A 90 -11.01 -3.71 17.55
N ALA A 91 -11.23 -3.71 16.23
CA ALA A 91 -11.78 -4.85 15.50
C ALA A 91 -10.70 -5.81 14.98
N GLU A 92 -9.53 -5.28 14.61
CA GLU A 92 -8.49 -6.03 13.90
C GLU A 92 -7.19 -6.16 14.70
N GLY A 93 -7.04 -5.40 15.78
CA GLY A 93 -5.85 -5.38 16.62
C GLY A 93 -4.82 -4.37 16.12
N ARG A 94 -3.55 -4.66 16.38
CA ARG A 94 -2.42 -3.81 16.03
C ARG A 94 -1.88 -4.15 14.66
N GLU A 95 -1.76 -3.13 13.83
CA GLU A 95 -1.17 -3.20 12.51
C GLU A 95 -0.08 -2.15 12.37
N THR A 96 1.06 -2.53 11.80
CA THR A 96 2.12 -1.60 11.43
C THR A 96 2.18 -1.50 9.91
N ILE A 97 2.07 -0.28 9.39
CA ILE A 97 2.12 0.03 7.97
C ILE A 97 3.40 0.83 7.71
N ILE A 98 4.26 0.32 6.84
CA ILE A 98 5.53 0.94 6.50
C ILE A 98 5.45 1.40 5.05
N ILE A 99 5.59 2.71 4.84
CA ILE A 99 5.65 3.34 3.52
C ILE A 99 7.11 3.66 3.25
N HIS A 100 7.67 3.03 2.21
CA HIS A 100 9.06 3.17 1.81
C HIS A 100 9.16 4.00 0.54
N TYR A 101 10.12 4.92 0.49
CA TYR A 101 10.55 5.56 -0.74
C TYR A 101 11.89 4.97 -1.19
N ALA A 102 11.92 4.47 -2.43
CA ALA A 102 13.12 3.86 -3.00
C ALA A 102 13.08 3.90 -4.53
N ASN A 103 14.19 4.25 -5.19
CA ASN A 103 14.28 4.23 -6.65
C ASN A 103 13.13 5.00 -7.34
N ASP A 104 12.76 6.17 -6.81
CA ASP A 104 11.65 7.00 -7.29
C ASP A 104 10.25 6.33 -7.27
N ASN A 105 10.08 5.29 -6.45
CA ASN A 105 8.82 4.58 -6.26
C ASN A 105 8.44 4.52 -4.77
N ILE A 106 7.14 4.34 -4.53
CA ILE A 106 6.59 4.19 -3.17
C ILE A 106 6.17 2.73 -2.98
N PHE A 107 6.81 2.07 -2.03
CA PHE A 107 6.50 0.69 -1.63
C PHE A 107 5.81 0.70 -0.27
N VAL A 108 4.97 -0.30 -0.03
CA VAL A 108 4.20 -0.42 1.20
C VAL A 108 4.37 -1.83 1.74
N GLU A 109 4.68 -1.93 3.01
CA GLU A 109 4.68 -3.17 3.79
C GLU A 109 3.66 -3.05 4.92
N ARG A 110 2.69 -3.95 4.96
CA ARG A 110 1.73 -4.06 6.06
C ARG A 110 2.06 -5.29 6.87
N THR A 111 2.29 -5.11 8.16
CA THR A 111 2.55 -6.20 9.11
C THR A 111 1.48 -6.18 10.18
N ASP A 112 0.63 -7.20 10.18
CA ASP A 112 -0.32 -7.49 11.25
C ASP A 112 0.29 -8.62 12.11
N VAL A 113 0.18 -8.49 13.43
CA VAL A 113 0.63 -9.48 14.41
C VAL A 113 0.06 -10.88 14.12
N ASN A 114 -1.09 -10.96 13.45
CA ASN A 114 -1.84 -12.19 13.20
C ASN A 114 -1.86 -12.66 11.74
N ARG A 115 -1.20 -11.94 10.81
CA ARG A 115 -1.27 -12.26 9.36
C ARG A 115 0.08 -12.16 8.67
N LYS A 116 0.16 -12.76 7.47
CA LYS A 116 1.33 -12.66 6.61
C LYS A 116 1.48 -11.22 6.14
N SER A 117 2.70 -10.68 6.21
CA SER A 117 3.03 -9.34 5.75
C SER A 117 2.64 -9.14 4.28
N GLY A 118 1.85 -8.11 3.99
CA GLY A 118 1.51 -7.70 2.63
C GLY A 118 2.55 -6.72 2.10
N LYS A 119 3.10 -6.99 0.91
CA LYS A 119 4.08 -6.10 0.24
C LYS A 119 3.58 -5.71 -1.13
N TYR A 120 3.58 -4.41 -1.42
CA TYR A 120 3.12 -3.88 -2.70
C TYR A 120 3.78 -2.55 -3.04
N VAL A 121 3.62 -2.12 -4.29
CA VAL A 121 4.07 -0.83 -4.82
C VAL A 121 2.86 -0.01 -5.26
N LEU A 122 2.86 1.28 -4.94
CA LEU A 122 1.92 2.27 -5.46
C LEU A 122 2.49 2.78 -6.79
N LYS A 123 1.93 2.34 -7.91
CA LYS A 123 2.33 2.82 -9.24
C LYS A 123 1.81 4.24 -9.43
N ASP A 124 2.58 5.08 -10.11
CA ASP A 124 2.15 6.45 -10.43
C ASP A 124 1.74 7.28 -9.20
N ALA A 125 2.33 6.98 -8.04
CA ALA A 125 2.07 7.72 -6.81
C ALA A 125 2.37 9.22 -6.99
N SER A 126 1.58 10.08 -6.34
CA SER A 126 1.66 11.51 -6.54
C SER A 126 3.03 12.07 -6.16
N GLU A 127 3.49 13.08 -6.92
CA GLU A 127 4.76 13.76 -6.63
C GLU A 127 4.76 14.40 -5.23
N GLU A 128 3.61 14.88 -4.76
CA GLU A 128 3.45 15.41 -3.40
C GLU A 128 3.75 14.36 -2.32
N MET A 129 3.32 13.11 -2.53
CA MET A 129 3.61 12.02 -1.61
C MET A 129 5.12 11.69 -1.58
N LYS A 130 5.79 11.76 -2.74
CA LYS A 130 7.24 11.59 -2.84
C LYS A 130 7.98 12.73 -2.13
N GLU A 131 7.55 13.98 -2.32
CA GLU A 131 8.15 15.14 -1.67
C GLU A 131 8.11 15.02 -0.14
N ILE A 132 6.97 14.62 0.44
CA ILE A 132 6.82 14.41 1.89
C ILE A 132 7.78 13.32 2.40
N LEU A 133 7.94 12.22 1.65
CA LEU A 133 8.83 11.12 2.02
C LEU A 133 10.31 11.48 1.95
N THR A 134 10.69 12.47 1.13
CA THR A 134 12.09 12.89 0.93
C THR A 134 12.52 14.08 1.79
N LYS A 135 11.61 14.63 2.59
CA LYS A 135 11.83 15.78 3.48
C LYS A 135 12.80 15.48 4.63
#